data_AF-A0A1R1MET8-F1
#
_entry.id   AF-A0A1R1MET8-F1
#
_cell.length_a   1.000
_cell.length_b   1.000
_cell.length_c   1.000
_cell.angle_alpha   90.00
_cell.angle_beta   90.00
_cell.angle_gamma   90.00
#
_symmetry.space_group_name_H-M   'P 1'
#
loop_
_entity.id
_entity.type
_entity.pdbx_description
1 polymer ?
#
loop_
_entity_poly.entity_id
_entity_poly.type
_entity_poly.pdbx_seq_one_letter_code
_entity_poly.pdbx_strand_id
1 'polypeptide(L)'
;MAQGSRVLKVKLEISDSDRNCYENLELSMVLHPSETPERLLARLIAYALEYQPGLVFGRGLSNTEDAPVWLRDLDERVLHWVDIGQPDTERLAKLYRRCEQLSLYCYGPNAARWWQQHQKSLEKLPKMRAFQLDYPALQRLSENLHSGFSFQLIRSDGHLYLLLDGEQVEFELFAFQGE
;
A
#
# COMPACT_ATOMS: atom_id res chain seq x y z
N MET A 1 7.53 -4.12 -22.62
CA MET A 1 7.74 -2.74 -22.10
C MET A 1 6.49 -1.95 -22.46
N ALA A 2 5.73 -1.46 -21.48
CA ALA A 2 4.53 -0.67 -21.76
C ALA A 2 4.95 0.76 -22.18
N GLN A 3 4.43 1.24 -23.31
CA GLN A 3 4.66 2.59 -23.79
C GLN A 3 4.03 3.59 -22.81
N GLY A 4 4.82 4.55 -22.28
CA GLY A 4 4.32 5.64 -21.43
C GLY A 4 4.48 5.48 -19.91
N SER A 5 5.07 4.40 -19.39
CA SER A 5 5.36 4.29 -17.95
C SER A 5 6.43 5.29 -17.50
N ARG A 6 6.25 5.90 -16.33
CA ARG A 6 7.20 6.87 -15.74
C ARG A 6 7.92 6.23 -14.55
N VAL A 7 9.24 6.42 -14.47
CA VAL A 7 10.02 6.05 -13.27
C VAL A 7 10.03 7.23 -12.31
N LEU A 8 9.68 6.98 -11.06
CA LEU A 8 9.71 7.95 -9.96
C LEU A 8 10.79 7.50 -8.96
N LYS A 9 11.66 8.44 -8.59
CA LYS A 9 12.65 8.24 -7.52
C LYS A 9 12.09 8.74 -6.20
N VAL A 10 12.19 7.95 -5.14
CA VAL A 10 11.63 8.31 -3.83
C VAL A 10 12.72 8.19 -2.78
N LYS A 11 12.94 9.26 -2.02
CA LYS A 11 13.68 9.19 -0.76
C LYS A 11 12.66 8.99 0.36
N LEU A 12 12.56 7.76 0.85
CA LEU A 12 11.60 7.36 1.87
C LEU A 12 12.26 7.35 3.24
N GLU A 13 11.69 8.06 4.19
CA GLU A 13 12.04 7.99 5.61
C GLU A 13 10.85 7.38 6.38
N ILE A 14 11.10 6.34 7.15
CA ILE A 14 10.12 5.65 7.98
C ILE A 14 10.49 5.88 9.44
N SER A 15 9.53 6.35 10.23
CA SER A 15 9.61 6.42 11.69
C SER A 15 8.34 5.85 12.30
N ASP A 16 8.31 4.54 12.49
CA ASP A 16 7.16 3.79 12.99
C ASP A 16 7.46 3.28 14.40
N SER A 17 7.01 4.02 15.42
CA SER A 17 7.21 3.65 16.82
C SER A 17 6.34 2.46 17.23
N ASP A 18 5.18 2.27 16.60
CA ASP A 18 4.29 1.13 16.85
C ASP A 18 5.00 -0.20 16.53
N ARG A 19 5.88 -0.20 15.51
CA ARG A 19 6.64 -1.39 15.06
C ARG A 19 8.14 -1.34 15.37
N ASN A 20 8.63 -0.28 16.01
CA ASN A 20 10.07 0.00 16.19
C ASN A 20 10.87 -0.05 14.87
N CYS A 21 10.32 0.52 13.80
CA CYS A 21 10.92 0.54 12.47
C CYS A 21 11.37 1.96 12.10
N TYR A 22 12.68 2.15 11.93
CA TYR A 22 13.30 3.44 11.62
C TYR A 22 14.27 3.27 10.46
N GLU A 23 13.87 3.72 9.27
CA GLU A 23 14.57 3.36 8.03
C GLU A 23 14.66 4.54 7.06
N ASN A 24 15.75 4.59 6.32
CA ASN A 24 15.97 5.55 5.24
C ASN A 24 16.28 4.80 3.96
N LEU A 25 15.41 4.91 2.96
CA LEU A 25 15.42 4.09 1.75
C LEU A 25 15.40 4.96 0.50
N GLU A 26 16.16 4.57 -0.50
CA GLU A 26 16.05 5.14 -1.85
C GLU A 26 15.34 4.14 -2.76
N LEU A 27 14.12 4.48 -3.17
CA LEU A 27 13.25 3.61 -3.97
C LEU A 27 13.14 4.10 -5.41
N SER A 28 12.90 3.16 -6.31
CA SER A 28 12.55 3.45 -7.71
C SER A 28 11.21 2.79 -8.02
N MET A 29 10.16 3.59 -8.14
CA MET A 29 8.81 3.13 -8.42
C MET A 29 8.49 3.36 -9.90
N VAL A 30 7.75 2.44 -10.50
CA VAL A 30 7.20 2.62 -11.84
C VAL A 30 5.73 3.01 -11.71
N LEU A 31 5.35 4.13 -12.33
CA LEU A 31 3.97 4.54 -12.53
C LEU A 31 3.51 4.04 -13.90
N HIS A 32 2.56 3.10 -13.90
CA HIS A 32 1.93 2.62 -15.12
C HIS A 32 0.98 3.69 -15.69
N PRO A 33 0.78 3.82 -17.02
CA PRO A 33 -0.14 4.82 -17.60
C PRO A 33 -1.57 4.77 -17.06
N SER A 34 -2.05 3.58 -16.69
CA SER A 34 -3.39 3.37 -16.09
C SER A 34 -3.41 3.53 -14.57
N GLU A 35 -2.26 3.81 -13.94
CA GLU A 35 -2.18 4.02 -12.50
C GLU A 35 -2.31 5.50 -12.18
N THR A 36 -3.13 5.83 -11.17
CA THR A 36 -3.28 7.21 -10.70
C THR A 36 -2.19 7.57 -9.68
N PRO A 37 -1.84 8.86 -9.53
CA PRO A 37 -0.95 9.33 -8.48
C PRO A 37 -1.34 8.87 -7.07
N GLU A 38 -2.63 8.89 -6.74
CA GLU A 38 -3.16 8.44 -5.44
C GLU A 38 -2.89 6.95 -5.21
N ARG A 39 -3.04 6.12 -6.25
CA ARG A 39 -2.73 4.69 -6.14
C ARG A 39 -1.24 4.43 -5.94
N LEU A 40 -0.39 5.21 -6.60
CA LEU A 40 1.05 5.13 -6.41
C LEU A 40 1.42 5.48 -4.97
N LEU A 41 0.87 6.56 -4.42
CA LEU A 41 1.07 6.91 -3.01
C LEU A 41 0.50 5.87 -2.06
N ALA A 42 -0.68 5.31 -2.35
CA ALA A 42 -1.24 4.21 -1.55
C ALA A 42 -0.29 2.99 -1.51
N ARG A 43 0.37 2.64 -2.63
CA ARG A 43 1.42 1.60 -2.65
C ARG A 43 2.64 1.99 -1.83
N LEU A 44 3.08 3.24 -1.88
CA LEU A 44 4.23 3.72 -1.12
C LEU A 44 3.95 3.67 0.39
N ILE A 45 2.77 4.13 0.81
CA ILE A 45 2.33 4.09 2.21
C ILE A 45 2.22 2.64 2.68
N ALA A 46 1.58 1.77 1.90
CA ALA A 46 1.50 0.34 2.22
C ALA A 46 2.88 -0.32 2.30
N TYR A 47 3.82 0.04 1.42
CA TYR A 47 5.21 -0.43 1.49
C TYR A 47 5.88 -0.02 2.79
N ALA A 48 5.74 1.24 3.20
CA ALA A 48 6.33 1.75 4.44
C ALA A 48 5.70 1.08 5.69
N LEU A 49 4.36 0.96 5.72
CA LEU A 49 3.62 0.34 6.82
C LEU A 49 3.85 -1.17 6.95
N GLU A 50 4.25 -1.83 5.87
CA GLU A 50 4.57 -3.26 5.86
C GLU A 50 6.08 -3.51 5.74
N TYR A 51 6.91 -2.46 5.88
CA TYR A 51 8.33 -2.55 5.61
C TYR A 51 9.00 -3.64 6.44
N GLN A 52 9.79 -4.44 5.74
CA GLN A 52 10.74 -5.39 6.29
C GLN A 52 11.78 -5.70 5.20
N PRO A 53 12.99 -6.18 5.57
CA PRO A 53 14.00 -6.55 4.60
C PRO A 53 13.46 -7.53 3.55
N GLY A 54 13.71 -7.23 2.28
CA GLY A 54 13.25 -8.05 1.14
C GLY A 54 11.87 -7.69 0.58
N LEU A 55 11.14 -6.75 1.19
CA LEU A 55 9.89 -6.23 0.62
C LEU A 55 10.19 -5.48 -0.68
N VAL A 56 9.44 -5.78 -1.75
CA VAL A 56 9.63 -5.16 -3.08
C VAL A 56 8.31 -4.77 -3.74
N PHE A 57 8.35 -3.77 -4.61
CA PHE A 57 7.24 -3.46 -5.52
C PHE A 57 7.16 -4.50 -6.64
N GLY A 58 5.95 -5.00 -6.90
CA GLY A 58 5.68 -5.80 -8.08
C GLY A 58 5.04 -4.99 -9.20
N ARG A 59 4.63 -5.67 -10.27
CA ARG A 59 4.04 -5.04 -11.47
C ARG A 59 2.57 -4.62 -11.28
N GLY A 60 1.89 -5.13 -10.25
CA GLY A 60 0.54 -4.71 -9.85
C GLY A 60 -0.45 -4.60 -11.02
N LEU A 61 -0.98 -3.39 -11.28
CA LEU A 61 -1.98 -3.17 -12.35
C LEU A 61 -1.54 -3.63 -13.75
N SER A 62 -0.24 -3.73 -14.00
CA SER A 62 0.29 -4.20 -15.29
C SER A 62 0.41 -5.73 -15.39
N ASN A 63 0.28 -6.46 -14.28
CA ASN A 63 0.19 -7.92 -14.26
C ASN A 63 -0.62 -8.38 -13.04
N THR A 64 -1.81 -8.95 -13.26
CA THR A 64 -2.70 -9.42 -12.19
C THR A 64 -2.13 -10.55 -11.34
N GLU A 65 -1.12 -11.27 -11.83
CA GLU A 65 -0.40 -12.30 -11.07
C GLU A 65 0.71 -11.73 -10.17
N ASP A 66 1.09 -10.45 -10.33
CA ASP A 66 2.07 -9.79 -9.47
C ASP A 66 1.37 -8.91 -8.44
N ALA A 67 1.82 -8.98 -7.18
CA ALA A 67 1.32 -8.08 -6.16
C ALA A 67 1.74 -6.62 -6.46
N PRO A 68 0.97 -5.63 -5.99
CA PRO A 68 1.46 -4.25 -5.90
C PRO A 68 2.75 -4.15 -5.07
N VAL A 69 2.77 -4.83 -3.93
CA VAL A 69 3.91 -4.97 -3.02
C VAL A 69 3.90 -6.39 -2.46
N TRP A 70 5.05 -7.02 -2.34
CA TRP A 70 5.16 -8.36 -1.72
C TRP A 70 6.51 -8.63 -1.09
N LEU A 71 6.52 -9.61 -0.19
CA LEU A 71 7.72 -10.30 0.28
C LEU A 71 7.66 -11.76 -0.20
N ARG A 72 8.77 -12.25 -0.74
CA ARG A 72 8.94 -13.65 -1.14
C ARG A 72 10.18 -14.25 -0.47
N ASP A 73 10.13 -15.55 -0.23
CA ASP A 73 11.32 -16.30 0.20
C ASP A 73 12.24 -16.63 -0.99
N LEU A 74 13.33 -17.35 -0.71
CA LEU A 74 14.30 -17.77 -1.72
C LEU A 74 13.74 -18.82 -2.69
N ASP A 75 12.64 -19.49 -2.34
CA ASP A 75 11.93 -20.47 -3.17
C ASP A 75 10.78 -19.80 -3.96
N GLU A 76 10.74 -18.47 -4.02
CA GLU A 76 9.72 -17.66 -4.69
C GLU A 76 8.30 -17.82 -4.10
N ARG A 77 8.18 -18.38 -2.88
CA ARG A 77 6.90 -18.44 -2.17
C ARG A 77 6.53 -17.08 -1.64
N VAL A 78 5.26 -16.71 -1.78
CA VAL A 78 4.76 -15.43 -1.30
C VAL A 78 4.56 -15.48 0.20
N LEU A 79 5.47 -14.87 0.96
CA LEU A 79 5.32 -14.72 2.40
C LEU A 79 4.24 -13.67 2.70
N HIS A 80 4.30 -12.53 2.02
CA HIS A 80 3.35 -11.45 2.24
C HIS A 80 2.89 -10.85 0.91
N TRP A 81 1.58 -10.89 0.67
CA TRP A 81 0.93 -10.16 -0.41
C TRP A 81 0.29 -8.89 0.13
N VAL A 82 0.65 -7.72 -0.43
CA VAL A 82 0.05 -6.44 -0.07
C VAL A 82 -0.69 -5.88 -1.27
N ASP A 83 -2.01 -5.83 -1.17
CA ASP A 83 -2.91 -5.36 -2.21
C ASP A 83 -3.47 -3.96 -1.92
N ILE A 84 -3.92 -3.27 -2.98
CA ILE A 84 -4.29 -1.86 -2.94
C ILE A 84 -5.61 -1.64 -3.66
N GLY A 85 -6.52 -0.90 -3.02
CA GLY A 85 -7.80 -0.51 -3.58
C GLY A 85 -8.95 -1.39 -3.10
N GLN A 86 -9.87 -1.72 -4.01
CA GLN A 86 -11.12 -2.42 -3.70
C GLN A 86 -11.28 -3.63 -4.64
N PRO A 87 -10.38 -4.63 -4.55
CA PRO A 87 -10.40 -5.79 -5.45
C PRO A 87 -11.64 -6.66 -5.21
N ASP A 88 -12.01 -7.49 -6.17
CA ASP A 88 -13.10 -8.44 -5.98
C ASP A 88 -12.78 -9.48 -4.90
N THR A 89 -13.80 -9.89 -4.14
CA THR A 89 -13.61 -10.82 -3.02
C THR A 89 -13.15 -12.21 -3.45
N GLU A 90 -13.48 -12.63 -4.68
CA GLU A 90 -13.02 -13.91 -5.24
C GLU A 90 -11.50 -13.90 -5.48
N ARG A 91 -10.96 -12.79 -6.01
CA ARG A 91 -9.53 -12.56 -6.14
C ARG A 91 -8.85 -12.56 -4.77
N LEU A 92 -9.39 -11.86 -3.78
CA LEU A 92 -8.85 -11.89 -2.41
C LEU A 92 -8.82 -13.32 -1.84
N ALA A 93 -9.88 -14.10 -2.03
CA ALA A 93 -9.91 -15.49 -1.59
C ALA A 93 -8.88 -16.39 -2.30
N LYS A 94 -8.57 -16.13 -3.58
CA LYS A 94 -7.50 -16.82 -4.31
C LYS A 94 -6.12 -16.42 -3.78
N LEU A 95 -5.88 -15.12 -3.59
CA LEU A 95 -4.61 -14.60 -3.07
C LEU A 95 -4.33 -15.09 -1.65
N TYR A 96 -5.35 -15.09 -0.80
CA TYR A 96 -5.28 -15.62 0.56
C TYR A 96 -4.73 -17.06 0.61
N ARG A 97 -5.04 -17.90 -0.38
CA ARG A 97 -4.53 -19.29 -0.43
C ARG A 97 -3.09 -19.39 -0.94
N ARG A 98 -2.58 -18.35 -1.60
CA ARG A 98 -1.27 -18.32 -2.27
C ARG A 98 -0.18 -17.61 -1.46
N CYS A 99 -0.52 -16.95 -0.37
CA CYS A 99 0.43 -16.24 0.48
C CYS A 99 0.31 -16.64 1.95
N GLU A 100 1.36 -16.44 2.76
CA GLU A 100 1.28 -16.66 4.21
C GLU A 100 0.52 -15.54 4.92
N GLN A 101 0.67 -14.30 4.46
CA GLN A 101 0.00 -13.11 4.95
C GLN A 101 -0.60 -12.30 3.79
N LEU A 102 -1.83 -11.79 3.98
CA LEU A 102 -2.48 -10.87 3.03
C LEU A 102 -2.79 -9.55 3.75
N SER A 103 -2.30 -8.42 3.23
CA SER A 103 -2.72 -7.09 3.66
C SER A 103 -3.45 -6.39 2.52
N LEU A 104 -4.51 -5.64 2.83
CA LEU A 104 -5.26 -4.83 1.88
C LEU A 104 -5.33 -3.39 2.37
N TYR A 105 -4.86 -2.45 1.55
CA TYR A 105 -5.01 -1.03 1.80
C TYR A 105 -6.07 -0.45 0.87
N CYS A 106 -7.29 -0.29 1.40
CA CYS A 106 -8.40 0.30 0.70
C CYS A 106 -8.29 1.82 0.72
N TYR A 107 -8.67 2.46 -0.38
CA TYR A 107 -8.77 3.91 -0.49
C TYR A 107 -9.87 4.28 -1.49
N GLY A 108 -10.21 5.56 -1.57
CA GLY A 108 -11.27 6.08 -2.44
C GLY A 108 -12.55 6.42 -1.68
N PRO A 109 -13.47 7.18 -2.31
CA PRO A 109 -14.64 7.74 -1.64
C PRO A 109 -15.66 6.68 -1.19
N ASN A 110 -15.58 5.48 -1.75
CA ASN A 110 -16.49 4.37 -1.47
C ASN A 110 -15.84 3.23 -0.67
N ALA A 111 -14.62 3.39 -0.15
CA ALA A 111 -13.88 2.31 0.52
C ALA A 111 -14.67 1.67 1.67
N ALA A 112 -15.22 2.51 2.56
CA ALA A 112 -16.06 2.05 3.68
C ALA A 112 -17.34 1.33 3.21
N ARG A 113 -17.99 1.83 2.15
CA ARG A 113 -19.18 1.20 1.58
C ARG A 113 -18.86 -0.15 0.94
N TRP A 114 -17.75 -0.23 0.21
CA TRP A 114 -17.25 -1.48 -0.37
C TRP A 114 -16.98 -2.52 0.72
N TRP A 115 -16.32 -2.11 1.81
CA TRP A 115 -16.07 -3.01 2.95
C TRP A 115 -17.39 -3.55 3.52
N GLN A 116 -18.35 -2.68 3.84
CA GLN A 116 -19.65 -3.08 4.40
C GLN A 116 -20.40 -4.08 3.50
N GLN A 117 -20.31 -3.93 2.18
CA GLN A 117 -20.93 -4.86 1.23
C GLN A 117 -20.30 -6.25 1.24
N HIS A 118 -19.01 -6.35 1.57
CA HIS A 118 -18.21 -7.56 1.43
C HIS A 118 -17.72 -8.16 2.76
N GLN A 119 -17.95 -7.48 3.88
CA GLN A 119 -17.45 -7.80 5.21
C GLN A 119 -17.67 -9.28 5.57
N LYS A 120 -18.89 -9.80 5.41
CA LYS A 120 -19.21 -11.21 5.75
C LYS A 120 -18.37 -12.25 4.99
N SER A 121 -17.90 -11.90 3.79
CA SER A 121 -17.02 -12.77 2.99
C SER A 121 -15.58 -12.64 3.45
N LEU A 122 -15.14 -11.40 3.71
CA LEU A 122 -13.76 -11.06 4.06
C LEU A 122 -13.39 -11.50 5.49
N GLU A 123 -14.34 -11.48 6.43
CA GLU A 123 -14.15 -12.00 7.80
C GLU A 123 -13.80 -13.49 7.83
N LYS A 124 -14.10 -14.24 6.75
CA LYS A 124 -13.72 -15.66 6.60
C LYS A 124 -12.24 -15.84 6.24
N LEU A 125 -11.49 -14.74 6.09
CA LEU A 125 -10.07 -14.73 5.75
C LEU A 125 -9.26 -14.24 6.97
N PRO A 126 -9.11 -15.02 8.05
CA PRO A 126 -8.63 -14.53 9.35
C PRO A 126 -7.17 -14.05 9.38
N LYS A 127 -6.30 -14.50 8.47
CA LYS A 127 -4.94 -13.93 8.31
C LYS A 127 -4.91 -12.69 7.42
N MET A 128 -6.03 -12.29 6.82
CA MET A 128 -6.08 -11.06 6.05
C MET A 128 -6.16 -9.88 7.02
N ARG A 129 -5.36 -8.86 6.77
CA ARG A 129 -5.46 -7.54 7.38
C ARG A 129 -5.99 -6.56 6.35
N ALA A 130 -6.84 -5.64 6.78
CA ALA A 130 -7.44 -4.65 5.91
C ALA A 130 -7.50 -3.30 6.61
N PHE A 131 -7.04 -2.27 5.90
CA PHE A 131 -6.97 -0.91 6.40
C PHE A 131 -7.60 0.06 5.42
N GLN A 132 -8.07 1.19 5.91
CA GLN A 132 -8.51 2.31 5.11
C GLN A 132 -7.49 3.43 5.17
N LEU A 133 -7.01 3.85 4.00
CA LEU A 133 -6.26 5.08 3.84
C LEU A 133 -7.22 6.26 3.64
N ASP A 134 -6.90 7.40 4.26
CA ASP A 134 -7.71 8.61 4.10
C ASP A 134 -7.60 9.14 2.66
N TYR A 135 -8.73 9.14 1.96
CA TYR A 135 -8.75 9.49 0.53
C TYR A 135 -8.49 10.98 0.28
N PRO A 136 -9.10 11.93 1.02
CA PRO A 136 -8.74 13.34 0.92
C PRO A 136 -7.24 13.61 1.13
N ALA A 137 -6.62 12.94 2.11
CA ALA A 137 -5.18 13.04 2.35
C ALA A 137 -4.35 12.56 1.15
N LEU A 138 -4.70 11.42 0.56
CA LEU A 138 -4.05 10.92 -0.66
C LEU A 138 -4.19 11.89 -1.83
N GLN A 139 -5.39 12.45 -2.04
CA GLN A 139 -5.62 13.43 -3.10
C GLN A 139 -4.69 14.64 -2.92
N ARG A 140 -4.71 15.23 -1.73
CA ARG A 140 -3.90 16.40 -1.35
C ARG A 140 -2.41 16.17 -1.56
N LEU A 141 -1.86 15.05 -1.08
CA LEU A 141 -0.44 14.72 -1.29
C LEU A 141 -0.09 14.51 -2.77
N SER A 142 -1.03 14.01 -3.57
CA SER A 142 -0.77 13.60 -4.94
C SER A 142 -0.83 14.72 -5.99
N GLU A 143 -1.37 15.90 -5.62
CA GLU A 143 -1.63 17.02 -6.56
C GLU A 143 -0.39 17.44 -7.35
N ASN A 144 0.78 17.47 -6.71
CA ASN A 144 2.03 17.95 -7.29
C ASN A 144 3.08 16.84 -7.47
N LEU A 145 2.63 15.59 -7.61
CA LEU A 145 3.53 14.46 -7.72
C LEU A 145 4.40 14.53 -8.98
N HIS A 146 5.72 14.52 -8.79
CA HIS A 146 6.71 14.57 -9.85
C HIS A 146 7.68 13.37 -9.84
N SER A 147 8.61 13.34 -10.79
CA SER A 147 9.49 12.19 -11.04
C SER A 147 10.53 11.90 -9.95
N GLY A 148 10.71 12.77 -8.96
CA GLY A 148 11.65 12.54 -7.87
C GLY A 148 11.27 13.32 -6.62
N PHE A 149 10.86 12.67 -5.53
CA PHE A 149 10.33 13.32 -4.32
C PHE A 149 10.90 12.71 -3.03
N SER A 150 10.81 13.47 -1.94
CA SER A 150 11.07 12.99 -0.58
C SER A 150 9.74 12.71 0.11
N PHE A 151 9.66 11.58 0.80
CA PHE A 151 8.47 11.14 1.51
C PHE A 151 8.84 10.68 2.91
N GLN A 152 8.18 11.22 3.93
CA GLN A 152 8.32 10.76 5.31
C GLN A 152 7.00 10.13 5.75
N LEU A 153 7.08 8.93 6.33
CA LEU A 153 5.99 8.30 7.06
C LEU A 153 6.37 8.21 8.53
N ILE A 154 5.63 8.90 9.38
CA ILE A 154 5.72 8.75 10.83
C ILE A 154 4.44 8.06 11.30
N ARG A 155 4.59 6.98 12.07
CA ARG A 155 3.48 6.27 12.71
C ARG A 155 3.71 6.24 14.22
N SER A 156 2.71 6.69 14.98
CA SER A 156 2.69 6.61 16.44
C SER A 156 1.26 6.49 16.94
N ASP A 157 1.00 5.52 17.81
CA ASP A 157 -0.29 5.27 18.44
C ASP A 157 -1.44 5.15 17.42
N GLY A 158 -1.19 4.48 16.29
CA GLY A 158 -2.16 4.33 15.20
C GLY A 158 -2.37 5.57 14.33
N HIS A 159 -1.77 6.72 14.65
CA HIS A 159 -1.80 7.91 13.82
C HIS A 159 -0.67 7.91 12.79
N LEU A 160 -0.98 8.35 11.58
CA LEU A 160 -0.02 8.59 10.50
C LEU A 160 0.16 10.08 10.28
N TYR A 161 1.43 10.49 10.21
CA TYR A 161 1.85 11.80 9.74
C TYR A 161 2.69 11.59 8.48
N LEU A 162 2.20 12.13 7.37
CA LEU A 162 2.82 11.96 6.06
C LEU A 162 3.30 13.32 5.56
N LEU A 163 4.55 13.37 5.11
CA LEU A 163 5.16 14.56 4.52
C LEU A 163 5.68 14.22 3.12
N LEU A 164 5.22 14.92 2.09
CA LEU A 164 5.69 14.80 0.71
C LEU A 164 6.17 16.17 0.24
N ASP A 165 7.49 16.34 0.07
CA ASP A 165 8.12 17.60 -0.37
C ASP A 165 7.58 18.88 0.30
N GLY A 166 7.27 18.80 1.60
CA GLY A 166 6.74 19.92 2.39
C GLY A 166 5.21 19.95 2.52
N GLU A 167 4.48 19.17 1.74
CA GLU A 167 3.03 19.00 1.90
C GLU A 167 2.75 17.94 2.98
N GLN A 168 1.98 18.33 4.00
CA GLN A 168 1.71 17.48 5.16
C GLN A 168 0.22 17.15 5.29
N VAL A 169 -0.04 15.88 5.61
CA VAL A 169 -1.35 15.37 6.01
C VAL A 169 -1.22 14.46 7.22
N GLU A 170 -2.28 14.36 8.01
CA GLU A 170 -2.34 13.46 9.16
C GLU A 170 -3.71 12.80 9.25
N PHE A 171 -3.75 11.55 9.68
CA PHE A 171 -4.99 10.80 9.90
C PHE A 171 -4.73 9.57 10.78
N GLU A 172 -5.77 9.05 11.42
CA GLU A 172 -5.73 7.75 12.10
C GLU A 172 -5.83 6.61 11.07
N LEU A 173 -4.95 5.61 11.16
CA LEU A 173 -5.01 4.44 10.31
C LEU A 173 -6.16 3.53 10.75
N PHE A 174 -7.29 3.63 10.06
CA PHE A 174 -8.46 2.81 10.38
C PHE A 174 -8.28 1.36 9.93
N ALA A 175 -8.38 0.42 10.86
CA ALA A 175 -8.40 -1.02 10.57
C ALA A 175 -9.83 -1.52 10.35
N PHE A 176 -10.08 -2.07 9.16
CA PHE A 176 -11.30 -2.82 8.89
C PHE A 176 -11.27 -4.22 9.50
N GLN A 177 -10.10 -4.87 9.49
CA GLN A 177 -9.87 -6.21 10.00
C GLN A 177 -8.38 -6.42 10.33
N GLY A 178 -8.09 -7.00 11.49
CA GLY A 178 -6.72 -7.32 11.92
C GLY A 178 -5.94 -6.10 12.43
N GLU A 179 -4.69 -6.34 12.83
CA GLU A 179 -3.77 -5.35 13.43
C GLU A 179 -2.49 -5.16 12.61
#